data_AF-A0A1V4WW32-F1
#
_entry.id   AF-A0A1V4WW32-F1
#
_cell.length_a   1.000
_cell.length_b   1.000
_cell.length_c   1.000
_cell.angle_alpha   90.00
_cell.angle_beta   90.00
_cell.angle_gamma   90.00
#
_symmetry.space_group_name_H-M   'P 1'
#
loop_
_entity.id
_entity.type
_entity.pdbx_description
1 polymer ?
#
loop_
_entity_poly.entity_id
_entity_poly.type
_entity_poly.pdbx_seq_one_letter_code
_entity_poly.pdbx_strand_id
1 'polypeptide(L)'
;MMMEVLELTKMNVTMDGVDMTYYQSAKQDMKAVEGLETVDEQIDYVVEMGQGDEDAFVANTIKELKTIKQGYESMIGAWKKGDVKKLNDLMVAEIKKSPRLYKRLLTDRNQNWLTRIDAYQQTPEKEFILVGVAHLVGPDGILESLKRKGYKVEKL
;
A
#
# COMPACT_ATOMS: atom_id res chain seq x y z
N MET A 1 13.78 -3.91 3.80
CA MET A 1 12.75 -4.86 4.31
C MET A 1 13.13 -5.55 5.63
N MET A 2 13.97 -6.60 5.69
CA MET A 2 14.18 -7.33 6.96
C MET A 2 14.77 -6.47 8.09
N MET A 3 15.69 -5.55 7.77
CA MET A 3 16.26 -4.62 8.75
C MET A 3 15.22 -3.66 9.35
N GLU A 4 14.27 -3.21 8.54
CA GLU A 4 13.21 -2.28 8.97
C GLU A 4 12.23 -2.97 9.91
N VAL A 5 11.86 -4.22 9.60
CA VAL A 5 11.01 -5.05 10.45
C VAL A 5 11.63 -5.21 11.83
N LEU A 6 12.95 -5.47 11.92
CA LEU A 6 13.65 -5.58 13.20
C LEU A 6 13.59 -4.28 14.02
N GLU A 7 13.78 -3.12 13.39
CA GLU A 7 13.65 -1.83 14.09
C GLU A 7 12.23 -1.57 14.57
N LEU A 8 11.21 -1.93 13.79
CA LEU A 8 9.81 -1.82 14.20
C LEU A 8 9.48 -2.80 15.35
N THR A 9 10.02 -4.01 15.33
CA THR A 9 9.85 -4.97 16.45
C THR A 9 10.45 -4.44 17.75
N LYS A 10 11.58 -3.73 17.72
CA LYS A 10 12.14 -3.04 18.91
C LYS A 10 11.20 -1.98 19.49
N MET A 11 10.26 -1.48 18.67
CA MET A 11 9.20 -0.56 19.09
C MET A 11 7.91 -1.27 19.52
N ASN A 12 7.93 -2.59 19.69
CA ASN A 12 6.77 -3.44 19.98
C ASN A 12 5.69 -3.39 18.89
N VAL A 13 6.06 -3.10 17.63
CA VAL A 13 5.15 -3.26 16.49
C VAL A 13 5.05 -4.75 16.17
N THR A 14 3.83 -5.27 16.16
CA THR A 14 3.53 -6.68 15.87
C THR A 14 3.42 -6.91 14.37
N MET A 15 3.71 -8.15 13.94
CA MET A 15 3.47 -8.59 12.57
C MET A 15 1.98 -8.86 12.30
N ASP A 16 1.20 -9.11 13.35
CA ASP A 16 -0.25 -9.25 13.26
C ASP A 16 -0.88 -7.89 12.98
N GLY A 17 -1.13 -7.63 11.70
CA GLY A 17 -1.71 -6.40 11.19
C GLY A 17 -3.19 -6.49 10.83
N VAL A 18 -3.68 -5.41 10.23
CA VAL A 18 -5.07 -5.29 9.74
C VAL A 18 -5.39 -6.36 8.70
N ASP A 19 -4.46 -6.63 7.79
CA ASP A 19 -4.58 -7.63 6.72
C ASP A 19 -4.85 -9.03 7.26
N MET A 20 -4.02 -9.49 8.21
CA MET A 20 -4.19 -10.80 8.81
C MET A 20 -5.48 -10.88 9.62
N THR A 21 -5.84 -9.80 10.32
CA THR A 21 -7.08 -9.72 11.10
C THR A 21 -8.31 -9.93 10.21
N TYR A 22 -8.45 -9.14 9.14
CA TYR A 22 -9.59 -9.25 8.23
C TYR A 22 -9.57 -10.54 7.41
N TYR A 23 -8.39 -11.05 7.05
CA TYR A 23 -8.27 -12.35 6.40
C TYR A 23 -8.84 -13.48 7.28
N GLN A 24 -8.46 -13.51 8.57
CA GLN A 24 -8.98 -14.51 9.50
C GLN A 24 -10.49 -14.34 9.74
N SER A 25 -10.98 -13.11 9.90
CA SER A 25 -12.43 -12.85 10.00
C SER A 25 -13.19 -13.33 8.77
N ALA A 26 -12.68 -13.07 7.56
CA ALA A 26 -13.31 -13.54 6.33
C ALA A 26 -13.36 -15.08 6.25
N LYS A 27 -12.31 -15.77 6.69
CA LYS A 27 -12.29 -17.24 6.78
C LYS A 27 -13.29 -17.78 7.80
N GLN A 28 -13.37 -17.16 8.98
CA GLN A 28 -14.35 -17.54 10.02
C GLN A 28 -15.79 -17.34 9.54
N ASP A 29 -16.05 -16.26 8.81
CA ASP A 29 -17.35 -15.96 8.21
C ASP A 29 -17.65 -16.76 6.93
N MET A 30 -16.72 -17.62 6.48
CA MET A 30 -16.81 -18.38 5.23
C MET A 30 -17.03 -17.50 3.98
N LYS A 31 -16.45 -16.29 3.98
CA LYS A 31 -16.48 -15.38 2.83
C LYS A 31 -15.44 -15.78 1.79
N ALA A 32 -15.74 -15.53 0.52
CA ALA A 32 -14.75 -15.63 -0.54
C ALA A 32 -13.60 -14.63 -0.27
N VAL A 33 -12.38 -15.06 -0.54
CA VAL A 33 -11.19 -14.22 -0.41
C VAL A 33 -10.38 -14.34 -1.69
N GLU A 34 -10.14 -13.21 -2.32
CA GLU A 34 -9.33 -13.10 -3.54
C GLU A 34 -8.23 -12.07 -3.34
N GLY A 35 -7.06 -12.34 -3.95
CA GLY A 35 -6.01 -11.34 -4.08
C GLY A 35 -6.23 -10.50 -5.33
N LEU A 36 -5.96 -9.19 -5.25
CA LEU A 36 -5.91 -8.31 -6.42
C LEU A 36 -4.70 -8.60 -7.32
N GLU A 37 -3.72 -9.33 -6.79
CA GLU A 37 -2.46 -9.78 -7.41
C GLU A 37 -2.17 -11.23 -7.04
N THR A 38 -1.32 -11.86 -7.83
CA THR A 38 -0.70 -13.15 -7.58
C THR A 38 0.57 -13.01 -6.74
N VAL A 39 1.06 -14.13 -6.21
CA VAL A 39 2.33 -14.15 -5.46
C VAL A 39 3.52 -13.82 -6.36
N ASP A 40 3.53 -14.31 -7.60
CA ASP A 40 4.61 -14.06 -8.56
C ASP A 40 4.70 -12.58 -8.92
N GLU A 41 3.56 -11.90 -9.14
CA GLU A 41 3.53 -10.45 -9.36
C GLU A 41 4.13 -9.69 -8.18
N GLN A 42 3.83 -10.09 -6.94
CA GLN A 42 4.45 -9.44 -5.76
C GLN A 42 5.95 -9.66 -5.68
N ILE A 43 6.43 -10.87 -5.99
CA ILE A 43 7.86 -11.16 -6.03
C ILE A 43 8.55 -10.30 -7.07
N ASP A 44 7.98 -10.20 -8.27
CA ASP A 44 8.52 -9.37 -9.35
C ASP A 44 8.62 -7.90 -8.95
N TYR A 45 7.58 -7.34 -8.30
CA TYR A 45 7.64 -5.97 -7.80
C TYR A 45 8.79 -5.74 -6.82
N VAL A 46 9.06 -6.70 -5.91
CA VAL A 46 10.16 -6.60 -4.94
C VAL A 46 11.53 -6.69 -5.63
N VAL A 47 11.68 -7.60 -6.59
CA VAL A 47 12.94 -7.78 -7.34
C VAL A 47 13.26 -6.53 -8.16
N GLU A 48 12.25 -5.92 -8.79
CA GLU A 48 12.43 -4.73 -9.62
C GLU A 48 12.76 -3.44 -8.81
N MET A 49 12.54 -3.42 -7.48
CA MET A 49 12.78 -2.22 -6.65
C MET A 49 14.24 -1.75 -6.70
N GLY A 50 15.19 -2.69 -6.61
CA GLY A 50 16.62 -2.40 -6.61
C GLY A 50 17.25 -2.48 -8.00
N GLN A 51 16.54 -2.98 -9.00
CA GLN A 51 17.16 -3.38 -10.26
C GLN A 51 17.85 -2.21 -10.97
N GLY A 52 19.15 -2.36 -11.23
CA GLY A 52 19.99 -1.35 -11.88
C GLY A 52 20.39 -0.15 -11.00
N ASP A 53 20.09 -0.19 -9.69
CA ASP A 53 20.55 0.77 -8.69
C ASP A 53 20.63 0.14 -7.28
N GLU A 54 21.11 -1.11 -7.22
CA GLU A 54 21.03 -1.97 -6.04
C GLU A 54 21.82 -1.39 -4.86
N ASP A 55 23.00 -0.84 -5.12
CA ASP A 55 23.87 -0.23 -4.10
C ASP A 55 23.21 1.02 -3.49
N ALA A 56 22.61 1.88 -4.32
CA ALA A 56 21.91 3.06 -3.81
C ALA A 56 20.64 2.66 -3.05
N PHE A 57 19.94 1.62 -3.50
CA PHE A 57 18.79 1.08 -2.77
C PHE A 57 19.18 0.66 -1.36
N VAL A 58 20.24 -0.15 -1.21
CA VAL A 58 20.76 -0.58 0.10
C VAL A 58 21.23 0.61 0.95
N ALA A 59 22.00 1.53 0.35
CA ALA A 59 22.49 2.72 1.06
C ALA A 59 21.34 3.61 1.57
N ASN A 60 20.31 3.80 0.76
CA ASN A 60 19.10 4.54 1.14
C ASN A 60 18.35 3.83 2.26
N THR A 61 18.15 2.51 2.19
CA THR A 61 17.54 1.75 3.29
C THR A 61 18.31 1.95 4.60
N ILE A 62 19.65 1.84 4.59
CA ILE A 62 20.47 2.05 5.80
C ILE A 62 20.31 3.47 6.35
N LYS A 63 20.20 4.47 5.48
CA LYS A 63 19.96 5.86 5.88
C LYS A 63 18.57 6.02 6.53
N GLU A 64 17.55 5.39 5.96
CA GLU A 64 16.16 5.44 6.43
C GLU A 64 15.97 4.76 7.80
N LEU A 65 16.75 3.72 8.12
CA LEU A 65 16.74 3.09 9.45
C LEU A 65 16.98 4.08 10.60
N LYS A 66 17.73 5.17 10.35
CA LYS A 66 17.98 6.21 11.37
C LYS A 66 16.74 7.03 11.70
N THR A 67 15.77 7.09 10.79
CA THR A 67 14.56 7.91 10.89
C THR A 67 13.28 7.09 10.96
N ILE A 68 13.37 5.76 10.90
CA ILE A 68 12.22 4.85 10.81
C ILE A 68 11.21 5.04 11.94
N LYS A 69 11.69 5.24 13.18
CA LYS A 69 10.82 5.49 14.34
C LYS A 69 9.96 6.74 14.17
N GLN A 70 10.59 7.86 13.79
CA GLN A 70 9.92 9.15 13.62
C GLN A 70 8.94 9.10 12.43
N GLY A 71 9.34 8.41 11.35
CA GLY A 71 8.48 8.15 10.20
C GLY A 71 7.25 7.34 10.58
N TYR A 72 7.44 6.25 11.31
CA TYR A 72 6.36 5.38 11.79
C TYR A 72 5.37 6.12 12.70
N GLU A 73 5.86 6.84 13.72
CA GLU A 73 5.00 7.62 14.63
C GLU A 73 4.20 8.69 13.87
N SER A 74 4.83 9.38 12.92
CA SER A 74 4.17 10.37 12.05
C SER A 74 3.10 9.74 11.17
N MET A 75 3.39 8.58 10.59
CA MET A 75 2.46 7.82 9.74
C MET A 75 1.24 7.37 10.55
N ILE A 76 1.43 6.77 11.73
CA ILE A 76 0.33 6.34 12.61
C ILE A 76 -0.51 7.54 13.05
N GLY A 77 0.12 8.67 13.38
CA GLY A 77 -0.59 9.90 13.73
C GLY A 77 -1.46 10.43 12.59
N ALA A 78 -0.93 10.44 11.36
CA ALA A 78 -1.66 10.84 10.16
C ALA A 78 -2.81 9.87 9.84
N TRP A 79 -2.56 8.56 9.95
CA TRP A 79 -3.55 7.51 9.76
C TRP A 79 -4.74 7.65 10.71
N LYS A 80 -4.49 7.79 12.03
CA LYS A 80 -5.55 7.94 13.04
C LYS A 80 -6.43 9.18 12.83
N LYS A 81 -5.87 10.25 12.26
CA LYS A 81 -6.61 11.48 11.91
C LYS A 81 -7.26 11.41 10.52
N GLY A 82 -6.91 10.39 9.74
CA GLY A 82 -7.23 10.29 8.32
C GLY A 82 -6.74 11.50 7.52
N ASP A 83 -5.54 11.99 7.83
CA ASP A 83 -4.86 13.08 7.12
C ASP A 83 -4.23 12.53 5.84
N VAL A 84 -5.05 12.44 4.79
CA VAL A 84 -4.66 11.88 3.49
C VAL A 84 -3.55 12.67 2.82
N LYS A 85 -3.46 13.98 3.07
CA LYS A 85 -2.38 14.83 2.52
C LYS A 85 -1.06 14.45 3.17
N LYS A 86 -1.02 14.37 4.51
CA LYS A 86 0.20 13.99 5.23
C LYS A 86 0.62 12.57 4.89
N LEU A 87 -0.32 11.64 4.73
CA LEU A 87 -0.03 10.26 4.29
C LEU A 87 0.57 10.24 2.89
N ASN A 88 0.04 11.02 1.94
CA ASN A 88 0.65 11.16 0.61
C ASN A 88 2.07 11.72 0.69
N ASP A 89 2.28 12.76 1.49
CA ASP A 89 3.59 13.40 1.65
C ASP A 89 4.62 12.44 2.29
N LEU A 90 4.19 11.59 3.22
CA LEU A 90 5.05 10.60 3.89
C LEU A 90 5.33 9.36 3.05
N MET A 91 4.33 8.84 2.34
CA MET A 91 4.39 7.49 1.73
C MET A 91 4.60 7.51 0.22
N VAL A 92 4.19 8.59 -0.46
CA VAL A 92 4.12 8.63 -1.93
C VAL A 92 5.12 9.63 -2.51
N ALA A 93 5.34 10.77 -1.86
CA ALA A 93 6.18 11.84 -2.39
C ALA A 93 7.65 11.42 -2.62
N GLU A 94 8.22 10.60 -1.72
CA GLU A 94 9.58 10.08 -1.90
C GLU A 94 9.66 9.09 -3.06
N ILE A 95 8.70 8.15 -3.18
CA ILE A 95 8.64 7.19 -4.29
C ILE A 95 8.54 7.94 -5.63
N LYS A 96 7.76 9.03 -5.69
CA LYS A 96 7.61 9.89 -6.88
C LYS A 96 8.93 10.48 -7.39
N LYS A 97 9.97 10.59 -6.55
CA LYS A 97 11.30 11.03 -6.99
C LYS A 97 12.00 10.03 -7.91
N SER A 98 11.57 8.77 -7.89
CA SER A 98 11.95 7.74 -8.85
C SER A 98 10.77 7.40 -9.76
N PRO A 99 10.66 8.03 -10.95
CA PRO A 99 9.54 7.80 -11.86
C PRO A 99 9.33 6.32 -12.22
N ARG A 100 10.42 5.56 -12.33
CA ARG A 100 10.38 4.12 -12.59
C ARG A 100 9.69 3.37 -11.45
N LEU A 101 10.13 3.59 -10.21
CA LEU A 101 9.54 2.94 -9.04
C LEU A 101 8.12 3.40 -8.80
N TYR A 102 7.84 4.69 -8.95
CA TYR A 102 6.50 5.23 -8.82
C TYR A 102 5.53 4.58 -9.81
N LYS A 103 5.96 4.45 -11.07
CA LYS A 103 5.15 3.82 -12.10
C LYS A 103 4.86 2.36 -11.78
N ARG A 104 5.90 1.59 -11.43
CA ARG A 104 5.78 0.15 -11.19
C ARG A 104 5.05 -0.20 -9.90
N LEU A 105 5.40 0.44 -8.79
CA LEU A 105 4.88 0.08 -7.47
C LEU A 105 3.49 0.67 -7.18
N LEU A 106 3.09 1.73 -7.89
CA LEU A 106 1.82 2.42 -7.62
C LEU A 106 0.95 2.53 -8.87
N THR A 107 1.35 3.24 -9.92
CA THR A 107 0.40 3.55 -11.01
C THR A 107 -0.03 2.31 -11.80
N ASP A 108 0.92 1.46 -12.20
CA ASP A 108 0.61 0.25 -12.98
C ASP A 108 -0.23 -0.73 -12.15
N ARG A 109 0.15 -0.93 -10.88
CA ARG A 109 -0.60 -1.78 -9.92
C ARG A 109 -2.01 -1.28 -9.69
N ASN A 110 -2.16 0.02 -9.41
CA ASN A 110 -3.48 0.64 -9.23
C ASN A 110 -4.35 0.44 -10.48
N GLN A 111 -3.78 0.58 -11.68
CA GLN A 111 -4.51 0.41 -12.92
C GLN A 111 -4.99 -1.03 -13.13
N ASN A 112 -4.13 -2.02 -12.82
CA ASN A 112 -4.49 -3.44 -12.86
C ASN A 112 -5.63 -3.73 -11.87
N TRP A 113 -5.53 -3.21 -10.64
CA TRP A 113 -6.56 -3.40 -9.62
C TRP A 113 -7.87 -2.74 -9.99
N LEU A 114 -7.83 -1.50 -10.51
CA LEU A 114 -9.03 -0.78 -10.94
C LEU A 114 -9.82 -1.55 -12.00
N THR A 115 -9.15 -2.31 -12.86
CA THR A 115 -9.82 -3.18 -13.84
C THR A 115 -10.62 -4.29 -13.15
N ARG A 116 -10.06 -4.89 -12.09
CA ARG A 116 -10.75 -5.92 -11.29
C ARG A 116 -11.86 -5.33 -10.43
N ILE A 117 -11.62 -4.17 -9.82
CA ILE A 117 -12.60 -3.44 -9.00
C ILE A 117 -13.83 -3.07 -9.83
N ASP A 118 -13.65 -2.61 -11.08
CA ASP A 118 -14.76 -2.35 -11.99
C ASP A 118 -15.54 -3.63 -12.32
N ALA A 119 -14.86 -4.77 -12.48
CA ALA A 119 -15.51 -6.06 -12.73
C ALA A 119 -16.34 -6.52 -11.52
N TYR A 120 -15.84 -6.33 -10.31
CA TYR A 120 -16.60 -6.64 -9.09
C TYR A 120 -17.85 -5.78 -8.93
N GLN A 121 -17.86 -4.54 -9.44
CA GLN A 121 -19.07 -3.73 -9.42
C GLN A 121 -20.21 -4.35 -10.25
N GLN A 122 -19.90 -5.20 -11.24
CA GLN A 122 -20.91 -5.87 -12.06
C GLN A 122 -21.54 -7.08 -11.37
N THR A 123 -21.09 -7.44 -10.17
CA THR A 123 -21.64 -8.56 -9.40
C THR A 123 -22.62 -8.04 -8.32
N PRO A 124 -23.58 -8.86 -7.86
CA PRO A 124 -24.54 -8.46 -6.84
C PRO A 124 -23.92 -8.35 -5.42
N GLU A 125 -22.73 -8.90 -5.21
CA GLU A 125 -22.02 -8.89 -3.94
C GLU A 125 -21.52 -7.49 -3.55
N LYS A 126 -21.30 -7.28 -2.25
CA LYS A 126 -20.65 -6.09 -1.73
C LYS A 126 -19.21 -6.43 -1.37
N GLU A 127 -18.28 -5.88 -2.13
CA GLU A 127 -16.86 -6.12 -1.89
C GLU A 127 -16.29 -5.29 -0.75
N PHE A 128 -15.42 -5.93 0.03
CA PHE A 128 -14.53 -5.26 0.97
C PHE A 128 -13.10 -5.36 0.44
N ILE A 129 -12.57 -4.24 -0.06
CA ILE A 129 -11.22 -4.18 -0.64
C ILE A 129 -10.25 -3.62 0.39
N LEU A 130 -9.23 -4.39 0.73
CA LEU A 130 -8.17 -4.01 1.65
C LEU A 130 -6.84 -3.87 0.89
N VAL A 131 -6.25 -2.67 0.94
CA VAL A 131 -4.98 -2.34 0.28
C VAL A 131 -4.16 -1.37 1.12
N GLY A 132 -2.85 -1.33 0.86
CA GLY A 132 -1.94 -0.40 1.53
C GLY A 132 -2.27 1.08 1.26
N VAL A 133 -2.05 1.94 2.25
CA VAL A 133 -2.43 3.37 2.20
C VAL A 133 -1.82 4.12 1.02
N ALA A 134 -0.61 3.76 0.58
CA ALA A 134 0.07 4.38 -0.55
C ALA A 134 -0.71 4.24 -1.88
N HIS A 135 -1.57 3.21 -1.99
CA HIS A 135 -2.43 2.99 -3.15
C HIS A 135 -3.71 3.83 -3.11
N LEU A 136 -4.12 4.33 -1.94
CA LEU A 136 -5.37 5.09 -1.77
C LEU A 136 -5.16 6.59 -1.96
N VAL A 137 -4.03 7.12 -1.51
CA VAL A 137 -3.78 8.57 -1.42
C VAL A 137 -3.09 9.14 -2.67
N GLY A 138 -3.26 10.45 -2.88
CA GLY A 138 -2.65 11.17 -3.99
C GLY A 138 -3.47 11.12 -5.29
N PRO A 139 -3.05 11.88 -6.32
CA PRO A 139 -3.82 12.05 -7.56
C PRO A 139 -3.97 10.76 -8.38
N ASP A 140 -2.98 9.87 -8.30
CA ASP A 140 -2.95 8.59 -9.00
C ASP A 140 -3.43 7.42 -8.12
N GLY A 141 -3.98 7.74 -6.93
CA GLY A 141 -4.56 6.76 -6.02
C GLY A 141 -5.89 6.20 -6.53
N ILE A 142 -6.30 5.07 -5.96
CA ILE A 142 -7.54 4.36 -6.31
C ILE A 142 -8.75 5.24 -6.06
N LEU A 143 -8.79 5.97 -4.93
CA LEU A 143 -9.94 6.81 -4.57
C LEU A 143 -10.19 7.92 -5.60
N GLU A 144 -9.14 8.61 -6.04
CA GLU A 144 -9.24 9.65 -7.06
C GLU A 144 -9.55 9.06 -8.44
N SER A 145 -9.03 7.87 -8.75
CA SER A 145 -9.34 7.16 -9.98
C SER A 145 -10.80 6.74 -10.06
N LEU A 146 -11.38 6.25 -8.96
CA LEU A 146 -12.81 5.92 -8.87
C LEU A 146 -13.68 7.17 -9.02
N LYS A 147 -13.33 8.28 -8.36
CA LYS A 147 -14.04 9.56 -8.56
C LYS A 147 -14.04 10.01 -10.03
N ARG A 148 -12.89 9.92 -10.71
CA ARG A 148 -12.78 10.25 -12.15
C ARG A 148 -13.64 9.36 -13.04
N LYS A 149 -13.86 8.10 -12.64
CA LYS A 149 -14.77 7.18 -13.32
C LYS A 149 -16.25 7.42 -13.00
N GLY A 150 -16.57 8.42 -12.16
CA GLY A 150 -17.94 8.78 -11.81
C GLY A 150 -18.49 8.09 -10.55
N TYR A 151 -17.66 7.37 -9.79
CA TYR A 151 -18.08 6.77 -8.53
C TYR A 151 -18.27 7.82 -7.45
N LYS A 152 -19.28 7.62 -6.61
CA LYS A 152 -19.44 8.36 -5.36
C LYS A 152 -18.49 7.76 -4.32
N VAL A 153 -17.48 8.54 -3.92
CA VAL A 153 -16.51 8.14 -2.89
C VAL A 153 -16.76 8.93 -1.62
N GLU A 154 -17.06 8.22 -0.53
CA GLU A 154 -17.32 8.78 0.79
C GLU A 154 -16.33 8.24 1.81
N LYS A 155 -15.85 9.12 2.69
CA LYS A 155 -15.09 8.72 3.87
C LYS A 155 -16.11 8.44 4.98
N LEU A 156 -16.14 7.19 5.45
CA LEU A 156 -16.98 6.74 6.57
C LEU A 156 -16.37 7.12 7.92
#